data_AF-A0A959B655-F1
#
_entry.id   AF-A0A959B655-F1
#
_cell.length_a   1.000
_cell.length_b   1.000
_cell.length_c   1.000
_cell.angle_alpha   90.00
_cell.angle_beta   90.00
_cell.angle_gamma   90.00
#
_symmetry.space_group_name_H-M   'P 1'
#
loop_
_entity.id
_entity.type
_entity.pdbx_description
1 polymer ?
#
loop_
_entity_poly.entity_id
_entity_poly.type
_entity_poly.pdbx_seq_one_letter_code
_entity_poly.pdbx_strand_id
1 'polypeptide(L)'
;MQLKRIQHYFQEYRKYLQSGQALERIHIWESQRIFQEKWDMDAEDWPAMYDSALKNSHTRRMWKREAYEPKHMMLELARMQPDFVRHMFTDLFNEEKGLEGRASRFVYYCDMLLQEYKEAHPRSIENNHYHDDDYQMVSLYLAFRYPEKYTLYDARAFIRLLEKLGSGDIPRANDVERFAKVMQTLYKLMQKEEGLLELHRQSLQEGLHYQGESLLVMYDFYQFCTDSRSGVKDMDG
;
A
#
# COMPACT_ATOMS: atom_id res chain seq x y z
N MET A 1 11.13 -10.61 16.63
CA MET A 1 10.71 -9.29 17.18
C MET A 1 10.55 -9.42 18.69
N GLN A 2 10.92 -8.38 19.44
CA GLN A 2 10.87 -8.36 20.91
C GLN A 2 9.63 -7.60 21.39
N LEU A 3 8.81 -8.23 22.25
CA LEU A 3 7.55 -7.64 22.72
C LEU A 3 7.74 -6.30 23.42
N LYS A 4 8.78 -6.17 24.26
CA LYS A 4 9.07 -4.91 24.97
C LYS A 4 9.30 -3.74 24.01
N ARG A 5 10.04 -3.97 22.92
CA ARG A 5 10.29 -2.97 21.86
C ARG A 5 8.99 -2.58 21.16
N ILE A 6 8.16 -3.56 20.80
CA ILE A 6 6.84 -3.30 20.19
C ILE A 6 5.99 -2.41 21.10
N GLN A 7 5.89 -2.74 22.39
CA GLN A 7 5.13 -1.95 23.37
C GLN A 7 5.66 -0.52 23.50
N HIS A 8 6.99 -0.34 23.54
CA HIS A 8 7.59 1.00 23.54
C HIS A 8 7.18 1.82 22.33
N TYR A 9 7.29 1.28 21.12
CA TYR A 9 6.90 2.01 19.91
C TYR A 9 5.40 2.29 19.84
N PHE A 10 4.54 1.43 20.40
CA PHE A 10 3.12 1.73 20.54
C PHE A 10 2.85 2.92 21.48
N GLN A 11 3.61 3.02 22.58
CA GLN A 11 3.49 4.18 23.48
C GLN A 11 4.01 5.47 22.84
N GLU A 12 5.10 5.41 22.08
CA GLU A 12 5.58 6.57 21.32
C GLU A 12 4.60 6.97 20.21
N TYR A 13 4.02 5.99 19.52
CA TYR A 13 3.01 6.24 18.49
C TYR A 13 1.74 6.87 19.08
N ARG A 14 1.31 6.44 20.27
CA ARG A 14 0.20 7.08 20.99
C ARG A 14 0.46 8.57 21.21
N LYS A 15 1.67 8.93 21.68
CA LYS A 15 2.06 10.33 21.88
C LYS A 15 2.07 11.11 20.56
N TYR A 16 2.54 10.48 19.49
CA TYR A 16 2.51 11.07 18.15
C TYR A 16 1.09 11.37 17.67
N LEU A 17 0.15 10.45 17.83
CA LEU A 17 -1.27 10.65 17.48
C LEU A 17 -1.88 11.84 18.22
N GLN A 18 -1.46 12.09 19.46
CA GLN A 18 -1.93 13.22 20.27
C GLN A 18 -1.26 14.57 19.92
N SER A 19 -0.17 14.56 19.14
CA SER A 19 0.64 15.76 18.87
C SER A 19 0.17 16.61 17.68
N GLY A 20 -0.86 16.18 16.95
CA GLY A 20 -1.35 16.84 15.73
C GLY A 20 -0.50 16.61 14.47
N GLN A 21 0.72 16.09 14.61
CA GLN A 21 1.59 15.72 13.47
C GLN A 21 1.11 14.46 12.73
N ALA A 22 0.17 13.71 13.30
CA ALA A 22 -0.36 12.46 12.75
C ALA A 22 -1.23 12.60 11.48
N LEU A 23 -1.48 13.83 11.03
CA LEU A 23 -2.37 14.09 9.89
C LEU A 23 -1.67 14.03 8.52
N GLU A 24 -0.33 13.90 8.46
CA GLU A 24 0.42 13.97 7.19
C GLU A 24 -0.03 12.89 6.17
N ARG A 25 -0.35 11.68 6.65
CA ARG A 25 -0.68 10.51 5.82
C ARG A 25 -2.17 10.22 5.71
N ILE A 26 -3.04 11.05 6.30
CA ILE A 26 -4.47 10.78 6.38
C ILE A 26 -5.18 10.73 5.02
N HIS A 27 -4.64 11.46 4.03
CA HIS A 27 -5.12 11.51 2.65
C HIS A 27 -5.18 10.11 1.98
N ILE A 28 -4.42 9.13 2.48
CA ILE A 28 -4.44 7.76 1.96
C ILE A 28 -5.80 7.09 2.21
N TRP A 29 -6.48 7.42 3.32
CA TRP A 29 -7.82 6.88 3.64
C TRP A 29 -8.90 7.41 2.71
N GLU A 30 -8.77 8.63 2.18
CA GLU A 30 -9.66 9.10 1.12
C GLU A 30 -9.51 8.22 -0.13
N SER A 31 -8.27 7.84 -0.47
CA SER A 31 -8.01 7.00 -1.64
C SER A 31 -8.55 5.59 -1.46
N GLN A 32 -8.38 5.00 -0.27
CA GLN A 32 -8.97 3.69 0.03
C GLN A 32 -10.50 3.74 -0.02
N ARG A 33 -11.13 4.83 0.46
CA ARG A 33 -12.59 5.03 0.35
C ARG A 33 -13.03 5.08 -1.11
N ILE A 34 -12.39 5.95 -1.90
CA ILE A 34 -12.71 6.11 -3.33
C ILE A 34 -12.53 4.79 -4.07
N PHE A 35 -11.46 4.05 -3.79
CA PHE A 35 -11.25 2.74 -4.40
C PHE A 35 -12.37 1.76 -4.02
N GLN A 36 -12.71 1.65 -2.74
CA GLN A 36 -13.79 0.77 -2.27
C GLN A 36 -15.17 1.11 -2.87
N GLU A 37 -15.44 2.40 -3.12
CA GLU A 37 -16.72 2.85 -3.71
C GLU A 37 -16.79 2.70 -5.23
N LYS A 38 -15.64 2.70 -5.92
CA LYS A 38 -15.58 2.79 -7.38
C LYS A 38 -15.05 1.55 -8.07
N TRP A 39 -14.32 0.70 -7.36
CA TRP A 39 -13.72 -0.48 -7.96
C TRP A 39 -14.77 -1.55 -8.24
N ASP A 40 -15.01 -1.82 -9.52
CA ASP A 40 -15.96 -2.82 -9.99
C ASP A 40 -15.29 -3.72 -11.04
N MET A 41 -15.12 -5.00 -10.71
CA MET A 41 -14.49 -5.99 -11.61
C MET A 41 -15.37 -6.33 -12.81
N ASP A 42 -16.67 -6.06 -12.73
CA ASP A 42 -17.64 -6.37 -13.77
C ASP A 42 -17.96 -5.15 -14.65
N ALA A 43 -17.34 -3.99 -14.38
CA ALA A 43 -17.53 -2.77 -15.15
C ALA A 43 -17.30 -2.97 -16.66
N GLU A 44 -18.19 -2.43 -17.47
CA GLU A 44 -18.09 -2.50 -18.95
C GLU A 44 -16.91 -1.66 -19.45
N ASP A 45 -16.81 -0.39 -19.02
CA ASP A 45 -15.67 0.49 -19.27
C ASP A 45 -14.64 0.36 -18.14
N TRP A 46 -13.81 -0.67 -18.25
CA TRP A 46 -12.78 -0.97 -17.25
C TRP A 46 -11.73 0.16 -17.09
N PRO A 47 -11.21 0.79 -18.17
CA PRO A 47 -10.34 1.95 -18.05
C PRO A 47 -10.98 3.12 -17.29
N ALA A 48 -12.25 3.46 -17.54
CA ALA A 48 -12.94 4.54 -16.82
C ALA A 48 -13.15 4.19 -15.34
N MET A 49 -13.52 2.94 -15.04
CA MET A 49 -13.61 2.42 -13.67
C MET A 49 -12.27 2.59 -12.94
N TYR A 50 -11.17 2.07 -13.52
CA TYR A 50 -9.83 2.15 -12.95
C TYR A 50 -9.37 3.61 -12.72
N ASP A 51 -9.60 4.51 -13.71
CA ASP A 51 -9.27 5.93 -13.54
C ASP A 51 -10.02 6.54 -12.36
N SER A 52 -11.31 6.21 -12.20
CA SER A 52 -12.16 6.75 -11.14
C SER A 52 -11.81 6.22 -9.75
N ALA A 53 -11.38 4.95 -9.64
CA ALA A 53 -10.99 4.31 -8.38
C ALA A 53 -9.67 4.84 -7.81
N LEU A 54 -8.82 5.43 -8.66
CA LEU A 54 -7.55 6.08 -8.25
C LEU A 54 -7.65 7.60 -8.39
N LYS A 55 -8.71 8.20 -7.86
CA LYS A 55 -8.84 9.65 -7.69
C LYS A 55 -8.61 10.00 -6.23
N ASN A 56 -7.97 11.14 -6.00
CA ASN A 56 -7.77 11.71 -4.68
C ASN A 56 -7.74 13.24 -4.84
N SER A 57 -8.46 13.95 -3.96
CA SER A 57 -8.63 15.40 -4.04
C SER A 57 -7.43 16.18 -3.51
N HIS A 58 -6.60 15.58 -2.67
CA HIS A 58 -5.45 16.21 -2.01
C HIS A 58 -4.12 15.97 -2.74
N THR A 59 -3.86 14.75 -3.18
CA THR A 59 -2.57 14.36 -3.75
C THR A 59 -2.68 13.15 -4.67
N ARG A 60 -1.81 13.11 -5.68
CA ARG A 60 -1.70 11.97 -6.60
C ARG A 60 -0.37 11.23 -6.46
N ARG A 61 0.44 11.59 -5.45
CA ARG A 61 1.83 11.12 -5.28
C ARG A 61 1.98 9.60 -5.17
N MET A 62 0.92 8.89 -4.79
CA MET A 62 0.93 7.42 -4.73
C MET A 62 1.04 6.77 -6.11
N TRP A 63 0.62 7.43 -7.18
CA TRP A 63 0.64 6.87 -8.55
C TRP A 63 1.05 7.89 -9.62
N LYS A 64 1.56 9.04 -9.22
CA LYS A 64 2.11 10.08 -10.09
C LYS A 64 3.13 10.94 -9.35
N ARG A 65 4.41 10.80 -9.73
CA ARG A 65 5.54 11.67 -9.33
C ARG A 65 6.48 11.83 -10.54
N GLU A 66 7.57 12.58 -10.37
CA GLU A 66 8.55 12.76 -11.44
C GLU A 66 9.10 11.40 -11.91
N ALA A 67 9.06 11.16 -13.23
CA ALA A 67 9.47 9.91 -13.87
C ALA A 67 8.79 8.63 -13.31
N TYR A 68 7.54 8.74 -12.83
CA TYR A 68 6.79 7.60 -12.32
C TYR A 68 5.28 7.83 -12.45
N GLU A 69 4.66 7.14 -13.40
CA GLU A 69 3.24 7.29 -13.74
C GLU A 69 2.54 5.93 -13.94
N PRO A 70 2.55 5.02 -12.94
CA PRO A 70 1.93 3.69 -13.06
C PRO A 70 0.45 3.73 -13.41
N LYS A 71 -0.31 4.70 -12.89
CA LYS A 71 -1.73 4.86 -13.22
C LYS A 71 -1.91 5.18 -14.71
N HIS A 72 -1.09 6.07 -15.25
CA HIS A 72 -1.18 6.43 -16.66
C HIS A 72 -0.88 5.20 -17.54
N MET A 73 0.21 4.50 -17.23
CA MET A 73 0.59 3.32 -17.99
C MET A 73 -0.44 2.20 -17.89
N MET A 74 -0.98 1.92 -16.71
CA MET A 74 -2.04 0.91 -16.59
C MET A 74 -3.31 1.29 -17.39
N LEU A 75 -3.63 2.58 -17.52
CA LEU A 75 -4.71 3.04 -18.39
C LEU A 75 -4.41 2.78 -19.87
N GLU A 76 -3.19 3.03 -20.33
CA GLU A 76 -2.81 2.72 -21.71
C GLU A 76 -2.88 1.22 -21.99
N LEU A 77 -2.37 0.40 -21.06
CA LEU A 77 -2.44 -1.06 -21.16
C LEU A 77 -3.89 -1.55 -21.14
N ALA A 78 -4.75 -0.98 -20.30
CA ALA A 78 -6.17 -1.35 -20.22
C ALA A 78 -6.97 -0.92 -21.46
N ARG A 79 -6.61 0.19 -22.12
CA ARG A 79 -7.22 0.58 -23.40
C ARG A 79 -6.81 -0.35 -24.54
N MET A 80 -5.58 -0.86 -24.50
CA MET A 80 -5.05 -1.78 -25.51
C MET A 80 -5.58 -3.21 -25.30
N GLN A 81 -5.58 -3.71 -24.06
CA GLN A 81 -5.92 -5.11 -23.71
C GLN A 81 -6.83 -5.17 -22.46
N PRO A 82 -8.09 -4.68 -22.53
CA PRO A 82 -8.95 -4.53 -21.36
C PRO A 82 -9.25 -5.84 -20.64
N ASP A 83 -9.55 -6.91 -21.38
CA ASP A 83 -9.88 -8.22 -20.81
C ASP A 83 -8.68 -8.86 -20.12
N PHE A 84 -7.48 -8.68 -20.70
CA PHE A 84 -6.26 -9.20 -20.10
C PHE A 84 -5.89 -8.45 -18.83
N VAL A 85 -6.02 -7.11 -18.81
CA VAL A 85 -5.83 -6.33 -17.58
C VAL A 85 -6.84 -6.73 -16.50
N ARG A 86 -8.11 -6.95 -16.86
CA ARG A 86 -9.12 -7.47 -15.92
C ARG A 86 -8.70 -8.84 -15.36
N HIS A 87 -8.17 -9.72 -16.20
CA HIS A 87 -7.61 -11.00 -15.77
C HIS A 87 -6.43 -10.83 -14.80
N MET A 88 -5.51 -9.90 -15.06
CA MET A 88 -4.38 -9.62 -14.16
C MET A 88 -4.85 -9.23 -12.76
N PHE A 89 -5.83 -8.33 -12.64
CA PHE A 89 -6.39 -7.96 -11.36
C PHE A 89 -7.19 -9.10 -10.71
N THR A 90 -7.87 -9.92 -11.50
CA THR A 90 -8.55 -11.13 -11.00
C THR A 90 -7.55 -12.11 -10.38
N ASP A 91 -6.41 -12.37 -11.04
CA ASP A 91 -5.36 -13.23 -10.48
C ASP A 91 -4.69 -12.59 -9.26
N LEU A 92 -4.40 -11.27 -9.31
CA LEU A 92 -3.82 -10.54 -8.18
C LEU A 92 -4.72 -10.62 -6.94
N PHE A 93 -6.03 -10.53 -7.11
CA PHE A 93 -6.99 -10.56 -6.03
C PHE A 93 -7.45 -11.96 -5.62
N ASN A 94 -6.94 -13.03 -6.25
CA ASN A 94 -7.31 -14.40 -5.90
C ASN A 94 -6.61 -14.86 -4.60
N GLU A 95 -7.26 -14.65 -3.47
CA GLU A 95 -6.74 -14.99 -2.13
C GLU A 95 -6.53 -16.51 -1.89
N GLU A 96 -6.96 -17.39 -2.79
CA GLU A 96 -6.67 -18.84 -2.71
C GLU A 96 -5.24 -19.17 -3.12
N LYS A 97 -4.54 -18.26 -3.82
CA LYS A 97 -3.16 -18.42 -4.24
C LYS A 97 -2.21 -17.64 -3.34
N GLY A 98 -0.96 -18.12 -3.22
CA GLY A 98 0.10 -17.43 -2.47
C GLY A 98 0.34 -16.00 -2.95
N LEU A 99 0.57 -15.09 -1.99
CA LEU A 99 0.72 -13.65 -2.24
C LEU A 99 1.91 -13.36 -3.19
N GLU A 100 3.08 -13.93 -2.88
CA GLU A 100 4.30 -13.72 -3.69
C GLU A 100 4.10 -14.16 -5.14
N GLY A 101 3.44 -15.30 -5.36
CA GLY A 101 3.15 -15.82 -6.70
C GLY A 101 2.19 -14.94 -7.49
N ARG A 102 1.18 -14.34 -6.85
CA ARG A 102 0.24 -13.41 -7.50
C ARG A 102 0.88 -12.07 -7.81
N ALA A 103 1.64 -11.52 -6.86
CA ALA A 103 2.35 -10.26 -7.02
C ALA A 103 3.38 -10.34 -8.16
N SER A 104 4.21 -11.39 -8.17
CA SER A 104 5.21 -11.61 -9.24
C SER A 104 4.58 -11.81 -10.60
N ARG A 105 3.49 -12.61 -10.70
CA ARG A 105 2.74 -12.75 -11.97
C ARG A 105 2.15 -11.43 -12.45
N PHE A 106 1.61 -10.60 -11.55
CA PHE A 106 1.07 -9.30 -11.93
C PHE A 106 2.13 -8.41 -12.58
N VAL A 107 3.34 -8.35 -12.01
CA VAL A 107 4.46 -7.59 -12.59
C VAL A 107 4.89 -8.18 -13.93
N TYR A 108 5.04 -9.51 -14.02
CA TYR A 108 5.36 -10.19 -15.26
C TYR A 108 4.35 -9.92 -16.39
N TYR A 109 3.05 -9.88 -16.06
CA TYR A 109 2.03 -9.53 -17.04
C TYR A 109 2.11 -8.05 -17.46
N CYS A 110 2.53 -7.14 -16.58
CA CYS A 110 2.82 -5.76 -16.97
C CYS A 110 4.00 -5.68 -17.94
N ASP A 111 5.06 -6.47 -17.73
CA ASP A 111 6.20 -6.55 -18.66
C ASP A 111 5.76 -7.00 -20.06
N MET A 112 4.95 -8.07 -20.12
CA MET A 112 4.41 -8.59 -21.37
C MET A 112 3.57 -7.53 -22.11
N LEU A 113 2.62 -6.91 -21.42
CA LEU A 113 1.77 -5.89 -22.03
C LEU A 113 2.54 -4.64 -22.44
N LEU A 114 3.59 -4.26 -21.72
CA LEU A 114 4.47 -3.15 -22.12
C LEU A 114 5.21 -3.46 -23.42
N GLN A 115 5.66 -4.70 -23.60
CA GLN A 115 6.30 -5.13 -24.84
C GLN A 115 5.33 -5.05 -26.03
N GLU A 116 4.12 -5.59 -25.88
CA GLU A 116 3.05 -5.47 -26.89
C GLU A 116 2.72 -4.00 -27.19
N TYR A 117 2.65 -3.16 -26.15
CA TYR A 117 2.37 -1.73 -26.29
C TYR A 117 3.43 -1.02 -27.14
N LYS A 118 4.72 -1.33 -26.94
CA LYS A 118 5.84 -0.78 -27.72
C LYS A 118 5.79 -1.22 -29.19
N GLU A 119 5.40 -2.47 -29.45
CA GLU A 119 5.25 -2.99 -30.81
C GLU A 119 4.09 -2.32 -31.54
N ALA A 120 2.96 -2.11 -30.86
CA ALA A 120 1.81 -1.41 -31.40
C ALA A 120 2.04 0.11 -31.56
N HIS A 121 2.90 0.70 -30.72
CA HIS A 121 3.17 2.14 -30.67
C HIS A 121 4.67 2.44 -30.81
N PRO A 122 5.30 2.18 -31.97
CA PRO A 122 6.76 2.29 -32.15
C PRO A 122 7.31 3.72 -32.04
N ARG A 123 6.43 4.73 -32.03
CA ARG A 123 6.78 6.15 -31.83
C ARG A 123 6.48 6.66 -30.42
N SER A 124 5.90 5.83 -29.56
CA SER A 124 5.62 6.19 -28.17
C SER A 124 6.93 6.40 -27.42
N ILE A 125 6.95 7.39 -26.54
CA ILE A 125 8.05 7.59 -25.59
C ILE A 125 7.95 6.67 -24.37
N GLU A 126 6.77 6.09 -24.15
CA GLU A 126 6.50 5.23 -23.00
C GLU A 126 7.33 3.96 -23.07
N ASN A 127 8.19 3.78 -22.07
CA ASN A 127 9.15 2.69 -22.04
C ASN A 127 9.17 1.88 -20.73
N ASN A 128 8.29 2.21 -19.79
CA ASN A 128 8.15 1.58 -18.47
C ASN A 128 6.66 1.44 -18.11
N HIS A 129 6.31 0.48 -17.24
CA HIS A 129 4.98 0.32 -16.65
C HIS A 129 4.95 0.70 -15.15
N TYR A 130 6.10 0.87 -14.49
CA TYR A 130 6.24 1.35 -13.11
C TYR A 130 5.63 0.44 -12.02
N HIS A 131 5.39 -0.83 -12.32
CA HIS A 131 4.90 -1.82 -11.34
C HIS A 131 6.02 -2.79 -10.88
N ASP A 132 7.22 -2.63 -11.43
CA ASP A 132 8.49 -3.22 -10.99
C ASP A 132 9.11 -2.40 -9.82
N ASP A 133 8.27 -1.71 -9.05
CA ASP A 133 8.61 -0.67 -8.08
C ASP A 133 8.78 -1.20 -6.65
N ASP A 134 9.46 -2.35 -6.53
CA ASP A 134 9.54 -3.12 -5.29
C ASP A 134 8.16 -3.49 -4.72
N TYR A 135 7.15 -3.72 -5.58
CA TYR A 135 5.76 -4.05 -5.21
C TYR A 135 4.99 -2.92 -4.51
N GLN A 136 5.41 -1.66 -4.61
CA GLN A 136 4.66 -0.53 -4.03
C GLN A 136 3.25 -0.44 -4.63
N MET A 137 3.10 -0.39 -5.96
CA MET A 137 1.76 -0.35 -6.59
C MET A 137 0.96 -1.62 -6.34
N VAL A 138 1.60 -2.79 -6.38
CA VAL A 138 0.92 -4.07 -6.11
C VAL A 138 0.35 -4.09 -4.70
N SER A 139 1.12 -3.63 -3.71
CA SER A 139 0.64 -3.52 -2.33
C SER A 139 -0.48 -2.49 -2.16
N LEU A 140 -0.46 -1.41 -2.94
CA LEU A 140 -1.54 -0.40 -2.95
C LEU A 140 -2.85 -1.01 -3.42
N TYR A 141 -2.85 -1.75 -4.52
CA TYR A 141 -4.06 -2.42 -5.02
C TYR A 141 -4.61 -3.42 -4.00
N LEU A 142 -3.73 -4.20 -3.36
CA LEU A 142 -4.13 -5.17 -2.34
C LEU A 142 -4.66 -4.49 -1.07
N ALA A 143 -3.99 -3.47 -0.57
CA ALA A 143 -4.40 -2.72 0.62
C ALA A 143 -5.72 -1.98 0.39
N PHE A 144 -5.96 -1.52 -0.84
CA PHE A 144 -7.22 -0.87 -1.16
C PHE A 144 -8.34 -1.86 -1.43
N ARG A 145 -8.07 -3.04 -1.99
CA ARG A 145 -9.08 -4.09 -2.23
C ARG A 145 -9.46 -4.88 -0.98
N TYR A 146 -8.50 -5.17 -0.11
CA TYR A 146 -8.66 -5.93 1.14
C TYR A 146 -8.06 -5.16 2.33
N PRO A 147 -8.72 -4.07 2.76
CA PRO A 147 -8.25 -3.19 3.84
C PRO A 147 -7.87 -3.92 5.13
N GLU A 148 -8.57 -5.00 5.45
CA GLU A 148 -8.41 -5.81 6.66
C GLU A 148 -7.24 -6.80 6.61
N LYS A 149 -6.59 -6.95 5.45
CA LYS A 149 -5.51 -7.95 5.25
C LYS A 149 -4.16 -7.36 4.88
N TYR A 150 -4.16 -6.25 4.15
CA TYR A 150 -2.97 -5.68 3.53
C TYR A 150 -2.82 -4.19 3.83
N THR A 151 -1.58 -3.73 3.73
CA THR A 151 -1.21 -2.32 3.85
C THR A 151 -0.13 -1.98 2.84
N LEU A 152 0.20 -0.70 2.70
CA LEU A 152 1.18 -0.24 1.71
C LEU A 152 2.59 -0.72 2.08
N TYR A 153 3.31 -1.22 1.08
CA TYR A 153 4.65 -1.76 1.24
C TYR A 153 5.73 -0.70 0.97
N ASP A 154 6.73 -0.68 1.84
CA ASP A 154 7.98 0.07 1.67
C ASP A 154 9.10 -0.82 2.21
N ALA A 155 9.89 -1.40 1.31
CA ALA A 155 10.93 -2.36 1.66
C ALA A 155 11.97 -1.77 2.63
N ARG A 156 12.37 -0.52 2.43
CA ARG A 156 13.40 0.12 3.25
C ARG A 156 12.89 0.40 4.65
N ALA A 157 11.67 0.93 4.75
CA ALA A 157 11.03 1.16 6.04
C ALA A 157 10.72 -0.15 6.76
N PHE A 158 10.33 -1.21 6.04
CA PHE A 158 10.12 -2.53 6.64
C PHE A 158 11.40 -3.10 7.28
N ILE A 159 12.55 -3.02 6.59
CA ILE A 159 13.84 -3.43 7.13
C ILE A 159 14.15 -2.65 8.42
N ARG A 160 14.05 -1.31 8.38
CA ARG A 160 14.28 -0.46 9.56
C ARG A 160 13.35 -0.79 10.71
N LEU A 161 12.08 -1.09 10.43
CA LEU A 161 11.12 -1.52 11.45
C LEU A 161 11.57 -2.83 12.10
N LEU A 162 11.96 -3.83 11.32
CA LEU A 162 12.40 -5.11 11.86
C LEU A 162 13.64 -4.96 12.76
N GLU A 163 14.60 -4.13 12.37
CA GLU A 163 15.77 -3.79 13.20
C GLU A 163 15.34 -3.13 14.52
N LYS A 164 14.49 -2.09 14.44
CA LYS A 164 13.94 -1.39 15.61
C LYS A 164 13.19 -2.32 16.55
N LEU A 165 12.46 -3.29 16.01
CA LEU A 165 11.71 -4.29 16.78
C LEU A 165 12.59 -5.47 17.24
N GLY A 166 13.91 -5.43 17.02
CA GLY A 166 14.86 -6.44 17.46
C GLY A 166 14.64 -7.80 16.78
N SER A 167 14.34 -7.81 15.49
CA SER A 167 14.34 -9.04 14.69
C SER A 167 15.78 -9.52 14.45
N GLY A 168 16.05 -10.80 14.72
CA GLY A 168 17.33 -11.43 14.39
C GLY A 168 17.44 -11.92 12.94
N ASP A 169 16.33 -11.89 12.21
CA ASP A 169 16.25 -12.28 10.80
C ASP A 169 15.70 -11.10 9.98
N ILE A 170 16.54 -10.57 9.10
CA ILE A 170 16.28 -9.39 8.25
C ILE A 170 16.31 -9.85 6.78
N PRO A 171 15.24 -9.59 6.01
CA PRO A 171 15.18 -10.00 4.61
C PRO A 171 16.23 -9.25 3.77
N ARG A 172 16.83 -9.95 2.81
CA ARG A 172 17.84 -9.41 1.88
C ARG A 172 17.27 -8.94 0.55
N ALA A 173 16.01 -9.29 0.27
CA ALA A 173 15.26 -8.93 -0.92
C ALA A 173 13.81 -8.60 -0.51
N ASN A 174 13.00 -8.14 -1.47
CA ASN A 174 11.59 -7.91 -1.22
C ASN A 174 10.91 -9.21 -0.76
N ASP A 175 10.20 -9.14 0.36
CA ASP A 175 9.51 -10.28 0.98
C ASP A 175 8.11 -9.82 1.42
N VAL A 176 7.22 -9.72 0.43
CA VAL A 176 5.85 -9.21 0.59
C VAL A 176 5.01 -10.12 1.49
N GLU A 177 5.29 -11.43 1.51
CA GLU A 177 4.55 -12.39 2.32
C GLU A 177 4.94 -12.28 3.80
N ARG A 178 6.24 -12.17 4.10
CA ARG A 178 6.69 -11.87 5.46
C ARG A 178 6.19 -10.52 5.92
N PHE A 179 6.25 -9.50 5.05
CA PHE A 179 5.72 -8.18 5.37
C PHE A 179 4.25 -8.25 5.78
N ALA A 180 3.39 -8.86 4.96
CA ALA A 180 1.96 -9.01 5.26
C ALA A 180 1.73 -9.73 6.60
N LYS A 181 2.45 -10.83 6.85
CA LYS A 181 2.37 -11.58 8.13
C LYS A 181 2.80 -10.73 9.33
N VAL A 182 3.87 -9.96 9.20
CA VAL A 182 4.36 -9.08 10.28
C VAL A 182 3.37 -7.95 10.54
N MET A 183 2.85 -7.29 9.48
CA MET A 183 1.87 -6.22 9.63
C MET A 183 0.58 -6.70 10.31
N GLN A 184 0.05 -7.87 9.90
CA GLN A 184 -1.11 -8.46 10.57
C GLN A 184 -0.81 -8.83 12.03
N THR A 185 0.39 -9.33 12.32
CA THR A 185 0.79 -9.67 13.70
C THR A 185 0.86 -8.42 14.57
N LEU A 186 1.49 -7.36 14.08
CA LEU A 186 1.59 -6.08 14.80
C LEU A 186 0.21 -5.43 14.98
N TYR A 187 -0.65 -5.49 13.97
CA TYR A 187 -2.03 -4.99 14.07
C TYR A 187 -2.82 -5.73 15.15
N LYS A 188 -2.73 -7.06 15.22
CA LYS A 188 -3.35 -7.87 16.29
C LYS A 188 -2.80 -7.55 17.69
N LEU A 189 -1.54 -7.14 17.79
CA LEU A 189 -0.97 -6.66 19.06
C LEU A 189 -1.48 -5.26 19.38
N MET A 190 -1.55 -4.36 18.40
CA MET A 190 -2.08 -3.00 18.55
C MET A 190 -3.55 -2.99 18.99
N GLN A 191 -4.35 -3.95 18.50
CA GLN A 191 -5.75 -4.14 18.95
C GLN A 191 -5.89 -4.43 20.45
N LYS A 192 -4.81 -4.90 21.11
CA LYS A 192 -4.79 -5.16 22.56
C LYS A 192 -4.37 -3.92 23.36
N GLU A 193 -3.87 -2.87 22.71
CA GLU A 193 -3.51 -1.61 23.35
C GLU A 193 -4.75 -0.72 23.47
N GLU A 194 -5.28 -0.62 24.69
CA GLU A 194 -6.53 0.08 24.98
C GLU A 194 -6.57 1.51 24.41
N GLY A 195 -7.54 1.78 23.53
CA GLY A 195 -7.78 3.11 22.97
C GLY A 195 -6.79 3.56 21.88
N LEU A 196 -5.78 2.76 21.50
CA LEU A 196 -4.78 3.20 20.53
C LEU A 196 -5.38 3.33 19.11
N LEU A 197 -6.17 2.34 18.69
CA LEU A 197 -6.85 2.39 17.40
C LEU A 197 -7.95 3.45 17.37
N GLU A 198 -8.63 3.67 18.49
CA GLU A 198 -9.64 4.71 18.66
C GLU A 198 -9.03 6.11 18.50
N LEU A 199 -7.85 6.36 19.09
CA LEU A 199 -7.11 7.61 18.92
C LEU A 199 -6.78 7.87 17.45
N HIS A 200 -6.32 6.85 16.72
CA HIS A 200 -6.10 6.99 15.28
C HIS A 200 -7.42 7.26 14.54
N ARG A 201 -8.49 6.51 14.84
CA ARG A 201 -9.80 6.67 14.18
C ARG A 201 -10.39 8.07 14.37
N GLN A 202 -10.18 8.71 15.52
CA GLN A 202 -10.63 10.09 15.79
C GLN A 202 -10.03 11.12 14.83
N SER A 203 -8.90 10.83 14.19
CA SER A 203 -8.34 11.71 13.16
C SER A 203 -9.12 11.65 11.84
N LEU A 204 -9.84 10.55 11.58
CA LEU A 204 -10.53 10.32 10.31
C LEU A 204 -11.83 11.13 10.24
N GLN A 205 -12.02 11.83 9.13
CA GLN A 205 -13.23 12.60 8.86
C GLN A 205 -14.27 11.72 8.14
N GLU A 206 -15.48 11.64 8.71
CA GLU A 206 -16.63 10.97 8.10
C GLU A 206 -16.98 11.58 6.73
N GLY A 207 -17.39 10.75 5.77
CA GLY A 207 -17.71 11.15 4.40
C GLY A 207 -16.48 11.43 3.51
N LEU A 208 -15.32 11.73 4.09
CA LEU A 208 -14.07 11.95 3.34
C LEU A 208 -13.15 10.73 3.37
N HIS A 209 -12.95 10.15 4.55
CA HIS A 209 -12.02 9.05 4.79
C HIS A 209 -12.75 7.71 4.93
N TYR A 210 -12.06 6.62 4.56
CA TYR A 210 -12.55 5.26 4.78
C TYR A 210 -12.72 4.99 6.28
N GLN A 211 -13.93 4.56 6.69
CA GLN A 211 -14.28 4.37 8.10
C GLN A 211 -14.21 2.90 8.56
N GLY A 212 -14.05 1.96 7.62
CA GLY A 212 -13.96 0.54 7.92
C GLY A 212 -12.65 0.15 8.58
N GLU A 213 -12.57 -1.10 9.03
CA GLU A 213 -11.31 -1.69 9.49
C GLU A 213 -10.27 -1.66 8.36
N SER A 214 -9.06 -1.20 8.69
CA SER A 214 -8.00 -1.01 7.70
C SER A 214 -6.61 -1.09 8.33
N LEU A 215 -5.73 -1.88 7.72
CA LEU A 215 -4.32 -1.96 8.10
C LEU A 215 -3.52 -0.75 7.60
N LEU A 216 -4.14 0.27 6.99
CA LEU A 216 -3.44 1.53 6.71
C LEU A 216 -2.90 2.20 7.98
N VAL A 217 -3.49 1.95 9.15
CA VAL A 217 -2.92 2.40 10.43
C VAL A 217 -1.53 1.77 10.69
N MET A 218 -1.30 0.56 10.19
CA MET A 218 0.02 -0.07 10.26
C MET A 218 1.02 0.64 9.36
N TYR A 219 0.59 1.10 8.18
CA TYR A 219 1.43 1.94 7.32
C TYR A 219 1.84 3.21 8.04
N ASP A 220 0.88 3.91 8.63
CA ASP A 220 1.17 5.12 9.40
C ASP A 220 2.12 4.84 10.58
N PHE A 221 1.85 3.79 11.35
CA PHE A 221 2.67 3.37 12.48
C PHE A 221 4.11 3.04 12.09
N TYR A 222 4.35 2.21 11.06
CA TYR A 222 5.72 1.82 10.75
C TYR A 222 6.49 2.95 10.06
N GLN A 223 5.80 3.80 9.28
CA GLN A 223 6.41 5.02 8.74
C GLN A 223 6.81 5.96 9.88
N PHE A 224 5.92 6.18 10.87
CA PHE A 224 6.26 6.90 12.09
C PHE A 224 7.51 6.31 12.78
N CYS A 225 7.58 4.99 12.96
CA CYS A 225 8.73 4.36 13.61
C CYS A 225 10.05 4.55 12.85
N THR A 226 10.00 4.77 11.54
CA THR A 226 11.17 4.63 10.65
C THR A 226 11.52 5.89 9.86
N ASP A 227 10.70 6.94 9.93
CA ASP A 227 11.01 8.26 9.41
C ASP A 227 11.93 8.99 10.40
N SER A 228 13.07 9.48 9.91
CA SER A 228 14.04 10.23 10.72
C SER A 228 13.47 11.56 11.23
N ARG A 229 12.41 12.08 10.60
CA ARG A 229 11.75 13.34 10.99
C ARG A 229 10.72 13.16 12.09
N SER A 230 10.33 11.93 12.41
CA SER A 230 9.32 11.63 13.44
C SER A 230 9.74 12.03 14.86
N GLY A 231 11.05 12.19 15.10
CA GLY A 231 11.60 12.45 16.44
C GLY A 231 11.38 11.31 17.43
N VAL A 232 11.02 10.11 16.96
CA VAL A 232 10.81 8.93 17.81
C VAL A 232 12.08 8.58 18.58
N LYS A 233 11.95 8.37 19.90
CA LYS A 233 13.08 7.95 20.74
C LYS A 233 13.27 6.44 20.61
N ASP A 234 14.48 6.04 20.22
CA ASP A 234 14.85 4.63 20.22
C ASP A 234 14.90 4.09 21.65
N MET A 235 14.52 2.82 21.82
CA MET A 235 14.56 2.17 23.14
C MET A 235 15.98 2.11 23.73
N ASP A 236 16.99 2.03 22.87
CA ASP A 236 18.40 1.89 23.27
C ASP A 236 19.16 3.24 23.28
N GLY A 237 18.46 4.37 23.15
CA GLY A 237 19.02 5.73 23.02
C GLY A 237 18.55 6.72 24.09
#